data_AF-A0A7V9MSK3-F1
#
_entry.id   AF-A0A7V9MSK3-F1
#
_cell.length_a   1.000
_cell.length_b   1.000
_cell.length_c   1.000
_cell.angle_alpha   90.00
_cell.angle_beta   90.00
_cell.angle_gamma   90.00
#
_symmetry.space_group_name_H-M   'P 1'
#
loop_
_entity.id
_entity.type
_entity.pdbx_description
1 polymer ?
#
loop_
_entity_poly.entity_id
_entity_poly.type
_entity_poly.pdbx_seq_one_letter_code
_entity_poly.pdbx_strand_id
1 'polypeptide(L)'
;MYSKIWLLCLALAFGGQLLKAENVWIDTDPALGSPFREVDDGYALLLALHSPELHILGISTTYGNAPLARTTVVANTIATRFGSDKAPIRVYPGA
;
A
#
# COMPACT_ATOMS: atom_id res chain seq x y z
N MET A 1 34.01 2.49 -33.59
CA MET A 1 33.30 3.18 -32.48
C MET A 1 31.84 2.72 -32.26
N TYR A 2 31.38 1.59 -32.83
CA TYR A 2 29.96 1.14 -32.78
C TYR A 2 29.69 -0.14 -31.96
N SER A 3 30.71 -0.74 -31.34
CA SER A 3 30.63 -2.11 -30.82
C SER A 3 29.86 -2.29 -29.50
N LYS A 4 29.48 -1.21 -28.80
CA LYS A 4 28.87 -1.29 -27.46
C LYS A 4 27.37 -0.94 -27.40
N ILE A 5 26.80 -0.49 -28.51
CA ILE A 5 25.38 -0.11 -28.57
C ILE A 5 24.46 -1.30 -28.34
N TRP A 6 24.82 -2.47 -28.87
CA TRP A 6 24.08 -3.72 -28.68
C TRP A 6 24.12 -4.23 -27.24
N LEU A 7 25.22 -4.01 -26.51
CA LEU A 7 25.32 -4.32 -25.08
C LEU A 7 24.43 -3.41 -24.23
N LEU A 8 24.30 -2.14 -24.62
CA LEU A 8 23.36 -1.20 -23.99
C LEU A 8 21.90 -1.61 -24.26
N CYS A 9 21.58 -2.00 -25.49
CA CYS A 9 20.25 -2.51 -25.85
C CYS A 9 19.91 -3.83 -25.12
N LEU A 10 20.88 -4.74 -24.96
CA LEU A 10 20.71 -5.98 -24.18
C LEU A 10 20.52 -5.68 -22.69
N ALA A 11 21.31 -4.76 -22.12
CA ALA A 11 21.16 -4.33 -20.74
C ALA A 11 19.82 -3.64 -20.48
N LEU A 12 19.27 -2.91 -21.46
CA LEU A 12 17.92 -2.33 -21.39
C LEU A 12 16.81 -3.38 -21.61
N ALA A 13 17.05 -4.39 -22.46
CA ALA A 13 16.09 -5.47 -22.72
C ALA A 13 15.98 -6.48 -21.56
N PHE A 14 17.04 -6.64 -20.75
CA PHE A 14 17.06 -7.55 -19.60
C PHE A 14 17.10 -6.84 -18.23
N GLY A 15 17.52 -5.57 -18.17
CA GLY A 15 17.49 -4.75 -16.95
C GLY A 15 16.09 -4.27 -16.56
N GLY A 16 15.09 -4.61 -17.38
CA GLY A 16 13.68 -4.30 -17.20
C GLY A 16 12.86 -5.45 -16.61
N GLN A 17 13.45 -6.39 -15.86
CA GLN A 17 12.66 -7.04 -14.80
C GLN A 17 12.42 -5.99 -13.71
N LEU A 18 11.56 -5.02 -14.04
CA LEU A 18 10.82 -4.20 -13.09
C LEU A 18 10.41 -5.15 -11.97
N LEU A 19 10.91 -4.89 -10.76
CA LEU A 19 10.57 -5.65 -9.57
C LEU A 19 9.06 -5.89 -9.60
N LYS A 20 8.68 -7.15 -9.77
CA LYS A 20 7.26 -7.51 -9.78
C LYS A 20 6.72 -7.07 -8.42
N ALA A 21 5.72 -6.18 -8.44
CA ALA A 21 5.09 -5.73 -7.21
C ALA A 21 4.66 -6.94 -6.36
N GLU A 22 5.04 -6.92 -5.09
CA GLU A 22 4.74 -7.99 -4.16
C GLU A 22 3.28 -7.91 -3.76
N ASN A 23 2.58 -9.03 -3.89
CA ASN A 23 1.19 -9.12 -3.47
C ASN A 23 1.14 -9.15 -1.95
N VAL A 24 0.52 -8.14 -1.33
CA VAL A 24 0.43 -8.03 0.12
C VAL A 24 -1.01 -7.89 0.58
N TRP A 25 -1.28 -8.44 1.76
CA TRP A 25 -2.47 -8.15 2.55
C TRP A 25 -2.02 -7.36 3.78
N ILE A 26 -2.71 -6.27 4.11
CA ILE A 26 -2.36 -5.42 5.25
C ILE A 26 -3.43 -5.59 6.34
N ASP A 27 -3.01 -5.98 7.53
CA ASP A 27 -3.84 -5.97 8.74
C ASP A 27 -3.32 -4.90 9.70
N THR A 28 -4.16 -3.94 10.10
CA THR A 28 -3.71 -2.74 10.83
C THR A 28 -4.86 -2.08 11.61
N ASP A 29 -4.56 -1.24 12.60
CA ASP A 29 -5.52 -0.57 13.48
C ASP A 29 -5.44 0.97 13.45
N PRO A 30 -5.53 1.63 12.26
CA PRO A 30 -5.27 3.05 12.14
C PRO A 30 -6.26 3.92 12.92
N ALA A 31 -5.73 4.86 13.70
CA ALA A 31 -6.52 5.66 14.63
C ALA A 31 -6.53 7.18 14.34
N LEU A 32 -6.12 7.62 13.14
CA LEU A 32 -6.02 9.05 12.82
C LEU A 32 -7.32 9.82 13.13
N GLY A 33 -7.14 11.01 13.70
CA GLY A 33 -8.24 11.88 14.14
C GLY A 33 -8.92 11.42 15.43
N SER A 34 -8.43 10.39 16.10
CA SER A 34 -8.86 10.02 17.45
C SER A 34 -8.03 10.78 18.50
N PRO A 35 -8.63 11.25 19.61
CA PRO A 35 -7.89 11.98 20.64
C PRO A 35 -6.75 11.16 21.24
N PHE A 36 -5.56 11.75 21.30
CA PHE A 36 -4.35 11.17 21.93
C PHE A 36 -3.92 9.81 21.34
N ARG A 37 -4.10 9.60 20.03
CA ARG A 37 -3.69 8.35 19.34
C ARG A 37 -2.56 8.58 18.34
N GLU A 38 -1.89 7.48 18.02
CA GLU A 38 -0.71 7.42 17.15
C GLU A 38 -1.09 7.56 15.67
N VAL A 39 -0.11 7.92 14.85
CA VAL A 39 -0.28 8.23 13.41
C VAL A 39 0.39 7.20 12.50
N ASP A 40 1.17 6.32 13.07
CA ASP A 40 2.05 5.35 12.43
C ASP A 40 1.32 4.41 11.48
N ASP A 41 0.25 3.75 11.90
CA ASP A 41 -0.53 2.84 11.07
C ASP A 41 -1.07 3.50 9.80
N GLY A 42 -1.69 4.68 9.94
CA GLY A 42 -2.23 5.37 8.78
C GLY A 42 -1.15 5.98 7.91
N TYR A 43 -0.02 6.40 8.47
CA TYR A 43 1.12 6.87 7.69
C TYR A 43 1.75 5.72 6.88
N ALA A 44 1.93 4.54 7.50
CA ALA A 44 2.38 3.34 6.83
C ALA A 44 1.43 2.93 5.70
N LEU A 45 0.12 3.00 5.93
CA LEU A 45 -0.88 2.69 4.91
C LEU A 45 -0.80 3.65 3.71
N LEU A 46 -0.61 4.96 3.96
CA LEU A 46 -0.43 5.95 2.89
C LEU A 46 0.82 5.67 2.03
N LEU A 47 1.93 5.30 2.67
CA LEU A 47 3.16 4.92 1.97
C LEU A 47 2.97 3.64 1.16
N ALA A 48 2.31 2.63 1.74
CA ALA A 48 2.04 1.36 1.07
C ALA A 48 1.16 1.54 -0.18
N LEU A 49 0.11 2.38 -0.09
CA LEU A 49 -0.79 2.67 -1.20
C LEU A 49 -0.10 3.29 -2.43
N HIS A 50 1.04 3.97 -2.22
CA HIS A 50 1.79 4.63 -3.28
C HIS A 50 3.13 3.95 -3.60
N SER A 51 3.42 2.81 -2.96
CA SER A 51 4.63 2.07 -3.26
C SER A 51 4.49 1.32 -4.60
N PRO A 52 5.39 1.54 -5.58
CA PRO A 52 5.39 0.75 -6.81
C PRO A 52 5.84 -0.71 -6.57
N GLU A 53 6.40 -1.00 -5.39
CA GLU A 53 6.88 -2.31 -5.00
C GLU A 53 5.77 -3.19 -4.42
N LEU A 54 4.61 -2.61 -4.07
CA LEU A 54 3.51 -3.32 -3.42
C LEU A 54 2.25 -3.34 -4.29
N HIS A 55 1.61 -4.49 -4.31
CA HIS A 55 0.27 -4.68 -4.85
C HIS A 55 -0.65 -5.14 -3.72
N ILE A 56 -1.41 -4.19 -3.17
CA ILE A 56 -2.30 -4.44 -2.03
C ILE A 56 -3.56 -5.15 -2.52
N LEU A 57 -3.75 -6.40 -2.08
CA LEU A 57 -4.90 -7.21 -2.42
C LEU A 57 -6.14 -6.87 -1.59
N GLY A 58 -5.93 -6.34 -0.39
CA GLY A 58 -6.97 -6.00 0.56
C GLY A 58 -6.39 -5.50 1.87
N ILE A 59 -7.26 -4.88 2.67
CA ILE A 59 -6.93 -4.40 4.01
C ILE A 59 -7.92 -5.05 4.99
N SER A 60 -7.43 -5.63 6.08
CA SER A 60 -8.24 -5.91 7.25
C SER A 60 -7.91 -4.94 8.37
N THR A 61 -8.87 -4.76 9.28
CA THR A 61 -8.68 -3.90 10.45
C THR A 61 -8.89 -4.68 11.74
N THR A 62 -8.13 -4.33 12.77
CA THR A 62 -8.20 -4.95 14.10
C THR A 62 -8.44 -3.90 15.19
N TYR A 63 -8.74 -4.35 16.41
CA TYR A 63 -8.79 -3.51 17.61
C TYR A 63 -7.37 -3.21 18.13
N GLY A 64 -7.14 -1.97 18.59
CA GLY A 64 -5.93 -1.60 19.32
C GLY A 64 -5.87 -0.10 19.59
N ASN A 65 -5.23 0.63 18.69
CA ASN A 65 -5.09 2.09 18.72
C ASN A 65 -6.44 2.83 18.72
N ALA A 66 -7.51 2.21 18.23
CA ALA A 66 -8.89 2.63 18.44
C ALA A 66 -9.85 1.41 18.44
N PRO A 67 -11.12 1.57 18.83
CA PRO A 67 -12.12 0.52 18.66
C PRO A 67 -12.23 0.07 17.19
N LEU A 68 -12.49 -1.21 16.94
CA LEU A 68 -12.54 -1.78 15.58
C LEU A 68 -13.41 -0.95 14.61
N ALA A 69 -14.60 -0.52 15.03
CA ALA A 69 -15.46 0.32 14.20
C ALA A 69 -14.76 1.62 13.75
N ARG A 70 -13.91 2.21 14.60
CA ARG A 70 -13.14 3.41 14.27
C ARG A 70 -11.98 3.07 13.33
N THR A 71 -11.23 2.01 13.59
CA THR A 71 -10.09 1.61 12.74
C THR A 71 -10.57 1.25 11.34
N THR A 72 -11.67 0.51 11.22
CA THR A 72 -12.34 0.22 9.94
C THR A 72 -12.77 1.50 9.19
N VAL A 73 -13.35 2.48 9.89
CA VAL A 73 -13.74 3.77 9.25
C VAL A 73 -12.53 4.55 8.77
N VAL A 74 -11.46 4.62 9.57
CA VAL A 74 -10.23 5.34 9.21
C VAL A 74 -9.54 4.66 8.03
N ALA A 75 -9.38 3.33 8.06
CA ALA A 75 -8.80 2.57 6.95
C ALA A 75 -9.61 2.73 5.66
N ASN A 76 -10.95 2.66 5.71
CA ASN A 76 -11.81 2.92 4.56
C ASN A 76 -11.63 4.34 4.02
N THR A 77 -11.55 5.33 4.92
CA THR A 77 -11.33 6.73 4.53
C THR A 77 -10.00 6.89 3.82
N ILE A 78 -8.93 6.27 4.33
CA ILE A 78 -7.61 6.32 3.71
C ILE A 78 -7.64 5.63 2.34
N ALA A 79 -8.12 4.38 2.27
CA ALA A 79 -8.18 3.60 1.03
C ALA A 79 -9.03 4.29 -0.05
N THR A 80 -10.15 4.93 0.33
CA THR A 80 -11.03 5.65 -0.60
C THR A 80 -10.40 6.95 -1.10
N ARG A 81 -9.69 7.69 -0.24
CA ARG A 81 -9.15 9.01 -0.60
C ARG A 81 -7.79 8.94 -1.30
N PHE A 82 -7.01 7.90 -1.01
CA PHE A 82 -5.61 7.81 -1.40
C PHE A 82 -5.27 6.51 -2.14
N GLY A 83 -6.24 5.61 -2.32
CA GLY A 83 -6.08 4.42 -3.17
C GLY A 83 -6.17 4.74 -4.66
N SER A 84 -5.86 3.74 -5.48
CA SER A 84 -5.92 3.88 -6.95
C SER A 84 -7.35 3.78 -7.49
N ASP A 85 -7.74 4.74 -8.33
CA ASP A 85 -9.02 4.71 -9.05
C ASP A 85 -9.18 3.49 -9.97
N LYS A 86 -8.06 2.92 -10.44
CA LYS A 86 -8.07 1.78 -11.37
C LYS A 86 -8.46 0.47 -10.69
N ALA A 87 -8.19 0.35 -9.39
CA ALA A 87 -8.44 -0.85 -8.61
C ALA A 87 -8.77 -0.45 -7.16
N PRO A 88 -10.06 -0.25 -6.85
CA PRO A 88 -10.49 0.09 -5.50
C PRO A 88 -10.07 -0.99 -4.51
N ILE A 89 -9.37 -0.58 -3.44
CA ILE A 89 -8.93 -1.48 -2.39
C ILE A 89 -10.07 -1.69 -1.39
N ARG A 90 -10.40 -2.95 -1.13
CA ARG A 90 -11.45 -3.32 -0.19
C ARG A 90 -10.90 -3.40 1.23
N VAL A 91 -11.65 -2.84 2.17
CA VAL A 91 -11.36 -2.90 3.60
C VAL A 91 -12.38 -3.80 4.29
N TYR A 92 -11.90 -4.70 5.14
CA TYR A 92 -12.72 -5.67 5.86
C TYR A 92 -12.56 -5.47 7.39
N PRO A 93 -13.65 -5.41 8.16
CA PRO A 93 -13.54 -5.50 9.61
C PRO A 93 -13.05 -6.91 10.00
N GLY A 94 -11.98 -6.97 10.78
CA GLY A 94 -11.39 -8.19 11.30
C GLY A 94 -11.86 -8.52 12.71
N ALA A 95 -10.93 -8.94 13.56
CA ALA A 95 -11.17 -9.30 14.97
C ALA A 95 -11.19 -8.07 15.89
#